data_AF-A0A8I2AK40-F1
#
_entry.id   AF-A0A8I2AK40-F1
#
_cell.length_a   1.000
_cell.length_b   1.000
_cell.length_c   1.000
_cell.angle_alpha   90.00
_cell.angle_beta   90.00
_cell.angle_gamma   90.00
#
_symmetry.space_group_name_H-M   'P 1'
#
loop_
_entity.id
_entity.type
_entity.pdbx_description
1 polymer ?
#
loop_
_entity_poly.entity_id
_entity_poly.type
_entity_poly.pdbx_seq_one_letter_code
_entity_poly.pdbx_strand_id
1 'polypeptide(L)'
;MHQNSQFKTILSTLPVSFQTSFFNQLNHLINYSPTIGLMGKTGAGKSSLINALFQSPLSPVSDVSGCTRQAQRFSMTMNNHTLTFVDLPGVGESLERDREYHQLYRNLLPELDLIIWVLKADDRAWSSDEQCYRFLTEQCGYHPSRFLFVLNQADKIEPCRQWDEQYHQPSPEQAASLELKQQGVITAFKPHHPVMVVSAIENYQLTELTEQLILALPAKASSGVARQLNNTYRTQSVENSARNDFGQCVSDIVDTIIDIIPLPPLIKHTISTVKNSIVSVAKSLWSLLF
;
A
#
# COMPACT_ATOMS: atom_id res chain seq x y z
N MET A 1 27.66 -11.89 -7.60
CA MET A 1 28.80 -11.06 -8.05
C MET A 1 28.73 -10.68 -9.54
N HIS A 2 28.37 -11.59 -10.46
CA HIS A 2 28.29 -11.29 -11.91
C HIS A 2 27.25 -10.24 -12.35
N GLN A 3 26.07 -10.18 -11.73
CA GLN A 3 25.04 -9.19 -12.13
C GLN A 3 25.42 -7.75 -11.72
N ASN A 4 26.11 -7.60 -10.59
CA ASN A 4 26.61 -6.31 -10.11
C ASN A 4 27.76 -5.78 -11.00
N SER A 5 28.57 -6.69 -11.59
CA SER A 5 29.57 -6.29 -12.60
C SER A 5 28.92 -5.84 -13.92
N GLN A 6 27.88 -6.53 -14.39
CA GLN A 6 27.17 -6.12 -15.62
C GLN A 6 26.50 -4.74 -15.46
N PHE A 7 25.88 -4.46 -14.31
CA PHE A 7 25.27 -3.16 -14.03
C PHE A 7 26.30 -2.03 -14.11
N LYS A 8 27.47 -2.23 -13.48
CA LYS A 8 28.58 -1.26 -13.51
C LYS A 8 29.17 -1.09 -14.90
N THR A 9 29.29 -2.17 -15.69
CA THR A 9 29.83 -2.09 -17.06
C THR A 9 28.91 -1.28 -17.97
N ILE A 10 27.59 -1.54 -17.96
CA ILE A 10 26.64 -0.78 -18.78
C ILE A 10 26.70 0.71 -18.41
N LEU A 11 26.61 1.02 -17.11
CA LEU A 11 26.60 2.41 -16.64
C LEU A 11 27.92 3.12 -16.89
N SER A 12 29.07 2.43 -16.83
CA SER A 12 30.39 3.03 -17.09
C SER A 12 30.57 3.59 -18.51
N THR A 13 29.75 3.14 -19.47
CA THR A 13 29.77 3.66 -20.85
C THR A 13 28.98 4.95 -21.02
N LEU A 14 28.21 5.35 -20.01
CA LEU A 14 27.35 6.54 -20.04
C LEU A 14 28.06 7.77 -19.45
N PRO A 15 27.63 9.00 -19.78
CA PRO A 15 28.22 10.21 -19.21
C PRO A 15 28.16 10.22 -17.68
N VAL A 16 29.21 10.76 -17.05
CA VAL A 16 29.29 10.85 -15.58
C VAL A 16 28.11 11.60 -14.98
N SER A 17 27.66 12.69 -15.64
CA SER A 17 26.49 13.47 -15.22
C SER A 17 25.22 12.61 -15.16
N PHE A 18 25.01 11.74 -16.15
CA PHE A 18 23.89 10.80 -16.17
C PHE A 18 24.03 9.78 -15.03
N GLN A 19 25.20 9.16 -14.87
CA GLN A 19 25.45 8.17 -13.84
C GLN A 19 25.17 8.73 -12.44
N THR A 20 25.69 9.92 -12.13
CA THR A 20 25.48 10.57 -10.83
C THR A 20 24.00 10.85 -10.57
N SER A 21 23.28 11.45 -11.52
CA SER A 21 21.84 11.71 -11.38
C SER A 21 21.03 10.42 -11.24
N PHE A 22 21.38 9.39 -12.01
CA PHE A 22 20.71 8.09 -11.96
C PHE A 22 20.89 7.40 -10.61
N PHE A 23 22.13 7.30 -10.10
CA PHE A 23 22.37 6.69 -8.80
C PHE A 23 21.72 7.45 -7.64
N ASN A 24 21.68 8.78 -7.71
CA ASN A 24 20.98 9.58 -6.71
C ASN A 24 19.47 9.28 -6.69
N GLN A 25 18.81 9.31 -7.85
CA GLN A 25 17.38 8.99 -7.96
C GLN A 25 17.08 7.53 -7.58
N LEU A 26 17.94 6.59 -8.00
CA LEU A 26 17.82 5.18 -7.64
C LEU A 26 17.95 4.97 -6.13
N ASN A 27 18.89 5.65 -5.48
CA ASN A 27 19.03 5.60 -4.02
C ASN A 27 17.81 6.19 -3.31
N HIS A 28 17.21 7.26 -3.82
CA HIS A 28 15.94 7.79 -3.29
C HIS A 28 14.79 6.80 -3.44
N LEU A 29 14.69 6.12 -4.59
CA LEU A 29 13.69 5.08 -4.82
C LEU A 29 13.88 3.89 -3.88
N ILE A 30 15.12 3.41 -3.72
CA ILE A 30 15.43 2.28 -2.84
C ILE A 30 15.07 2.61 -1.39
N ASN A 31 15.41 3.82 -0.92
CA ASN A 31 15.17 4.24 0.46
C ASN A 31 13.81 4.93 0.65
N TYR A 32 12.90 4.84 -0.33
CA TYR A 32 11.57 5.41 -0.21
C TYR A 32 10.84 4.75 0.97
N SER A 33 10.30 5.56 1.89
CA SER A 33 9.59 5.08 3.08
C SER A 33 8.09 5.20 2.87
N PRO A 34 7.38 4.09 2.58
CA PRO A 34 5.96 4.16 2.29
C PRO A 34 5.15 4.55 3.53
N THR A 35 4.06 5.28 3.31
CA THR A 35 3.12 5.64 4.38
C THR A 35 1.71 5.19 4.03
N ILE A 36 1.12 4.31 4.83
CA ILE A 36 -0.22 3.75 4.63
C ILE A 36 -1.18 4.30 5.69
N GLY A 37 -2.28 4.90 5.26
CA GLY A 37 -3.37 5.30 6.15
C GLY A 37 -4.27 4.11 6.49
N LEU A 38 -4.70 4.01 7.74
CA LEU A 38 -5.74 3.08 8.17
C LEU A 38 -6.99 3.87 8.51
N MET A 39 -8.12 3.48 7.95
CA MET A 39 -9.39 4.15 8.17
C MET A 39 -10.50 3.15 8.42
N GLY A 40 -11.51 3.56 9.18
CA GLY A 40 -12.66 2.73 9.54
C GLY A 40 -13.06 2.90 11.00
N LYS A 41 -14.28 2.50 11.31
CA LYS A 41 -14.86 2.63 12.66
C LYS A 41 -14.04 1.93 13.75
N THR A 42 -14.23 2.37 14.98
CA THR A 42 -13.66 1.72 16.16
C THR A 42 -14.09 0.25 16.22
N GLY A 43 -13.13 -0.64 16.47
CA GLY A 43 -13.35 -2.08 16.51
C GLY A 43 -13.55 -2.75 15.15
N ALA A 44 -13.34 -2.07 14.01
CA ALA A 44 -13.37 -2.70 12.68
C ALA A 44 -12.23 -3.71 12.44
N GLY A 45 -11.23 -3.74 13.33
CA GLY A 45 -10.12 -4.69 13.28
C GLY A 45 -8.90 -4.19 12.52
N LYS A 46 -8.71 -2.86 12.40
CA LYS A 46 -7.54 -2.22 11.76
C LYS A 46 -6.21 -2.76 12.30
N SER A 47 -6.02 -2.70 13.62
CA SER A 47 -4.79 -3.17 14.28
C SER A 47 -4.58 -4.68 14.13
N SER A 48 -5.66 -5.48 14.27
CA SER A 48 -5.59 -6.93 14.06
C SER A 48 -5.19 -7.28 12.63
N LEU A 49 -5.70 -6.55 11.63
CA LEU A 49 -5.36 -6.73 10.23
C LEU A 49 -3.87 -6.45 9.98
N ILE A 50 -3.34 -5.34 10.47
CA ILE A 50 -1.93 -5.01 10.28
C ILE A 50 -1.01 -6.03 10.97
N ASN A 51 -1.35 -6.44 12.20
CA ASN A 51 -0.60 -7.46 12.92
C ASN A 51 -0.63 -8.82 12.22
N ALA A 52 -1.71 -9.14 11.49
CA ALA A 52 -1.77 -10.36 10.70
C ALA A 52 -0.88 -10.24 9.46
N LEU A 53 -0.95 -9.13 8.73
CA LEU A 53 -0.28 -8.97 7.42
C LEU A 53 1.23 -8.72 7.50
N PHE A 54 1.72 -8.01 8.52
CA PHE A 54 3.09 -7.50 8.57
C PHE A 54 3.94 -8.18 9.66
N GLN A 55 5.25 -8.22 9.44
CA GLN A 55 6.21 -8.77 10.41
C GLN A 55 6.48 -7.78 11.54
N SER A 56 6.92 -8.28 12.69
CA SER A 56 7.40 -7.51 13.86
C SER A 56 6.30 -6.78 14.66
N PRO A 57 6.53 -6.55 15.97
CA PRO A 57 5.67 -5.67 16.75
C PRO A 57 5.79 -4.24 16.21
N LEU A 58 4.66 -3.63 15.90
CA LEU A 58 4.57 -2.20 15.61
C LEU A 58 5.20 -1.41 16.77
N SER A 59 6.25 -0.63 16.50
CA SER A 59 6.78 0.28 17.52
C SER A 59 5.99 1.60 17.45
N PRO A 60 5.50 2.11 18.60
CA PRO A 60 4.94 3.45 18.63
C PRO A 60 6.05 4.45 18.33
N VAL A 61 5.78 5.41 17.43
CA VAL A 61 6.72 6.52 17.21
C VAL A 61 6.77 7.38 18.48
N SER A 62 7.99 7.69 18.95
CA SER A 62 8.28 8.41 20.19
C SER A 62 8.00 9.92 20.11
N ASP A 63 6.94 10.34 19.43
CA ASP A 63 6.47 11.73 19.38
C ASP A 63 4.97 11.80 19.69
N VAL A 64 4.56 11.23 20.83
CA VAL A 64 3.19 11.42 21.34
C VAL A 64 3.25 11.95 22.76
N SER A 65 3.26 13.28 22.85
CA SER A 65 2.59 13.99 23.93
C SER A 65 1.13 13.54 23.97
N GLY A 66 0.70 13.03 25.12
CA GLY A 66 -0.58 12.35 25.27
C GLY A 66 -1.78 13.24 24.95
N CYS A 67 -2.56 12.86 23.94
CA CYS A 67 -4.00 13.09 23.85
C CYS A 67 -4.56 12.32 22.63
N THR A 68 -5.72 11.69 22.80
CA THR A 68 -6.49 10.88 21.84
C THR A 68 -7.07 11.66 20.64
N ARG A 69 -6.41 12.77 20.24
CA ARG A 69 -6.86 13.73 19.23
C ARG A 69 -5.92 13.87 18.02
N GLN A 70 -4.84 13.07 17.96
CA GLN A 70 -3.90 13.04 16.84
C GLN A 70 -3.86 11.65 16.20
N ALA A 71 -3.72 11.60 14.87
CA ALA A 71 -3.55 10.34 14.15
C ALA A 71 -2.34 9.59 14.70
N GLN A 72 -2.52 8.32 15.05
CA GLN A 72 -1.44 7.54 15.65
C GLN A 72 -0.52 7.01 14.55
N ARG A 73 0.78 7.22 14.72
CA ARG A 73 1.80 6.74 13.79
C ARG A 73 2.49 5.52 14.37
N PHE A 74 2.51 4.44 13.59
CA PHE A 74 3.23 3.21 13.90
C PHE A 74 4.23 2.99 12.79
N SER A 75 5.49 2.75 13.14
CA SER A 75 6.51 2.48 12.14
C SER A 75 7.13 1.12 12.39
N MET A 76 7.52 0.49 11.30
CA MET A 76 8.33 -0.71 11.32
C MET A 76 9.55 -0.47 10.43
N THR A 77 10.71 -0.84 10.95
CA THR A 77 11.99 -0.66 10.27
C THR A 77 12.68 -2.01 10.12
N MET A 78 13.00 -2.38 8.89
CA MET A 78 13.75 -3.60 8.58
C MET A 78 14.83 -3.32 7.56
N ASN A 79 16.09 -3.64 7.90
CA ASN A 79 17.26 -3.44 7.03
C ASN A 79 17.33 -2.02 6.45
N ASN A 80 17.17 -1.01 7.30
CA ASN A 80 17.15 0.43 7.00
C ASN A 80 15.96 0.94 6.15
N HIS A 81 14.97 0.10 5.85
CA HIS A 81 13.73 0.52 5.21
C HIS A 81 12.64 0.71 6.25
N THR A 82 11.90 1.82 6.16
CA THR A 82 10.80 2.13 7.09
C THR A 82 9.47 2.11 6.36
N LEU A 83 8.48 1.42 6.95
CA LEU A 83 7.07 1.53 6.58
C LEU A 83 6.31 2.14 7.75
N THR A 84 5.51 3.17 7.46
CA THR A 84 4.71 3.87 8.45
C THR A 84 3.23 3.63 8.19
N PHE A 85 2.50 3.28 9.25
CA PHE A 85 1.05 3.27 9.31
C PHE A 85 0.55 4.49 10.06
N VAL A 86 -0.47 5.14 9.52
CA VAL A 86 -1.15 6.28 10.14
C VAL A 86 -2.57 5.86 10.44
N ASP A 87 -2.89 5.59 11.71
CA ASP A 87 -4.26 5.32 12.13
C ASP A 87 -5.03 6.65 12.14
N LEU A 88 -5.86 6.82 11.13
CA LEU A 88 -6.69 8.00 10.97
C LEU A 88 -7.87 7.90 11.94
N PRO A 89 -8.26 8.99 12.61
CA PRO A 89 -9.40 8.96 13.51
C PRO A 89 -10.64 8.44 12.79
N GLY A 90 -11.40 7.61 13.50
CA GLY A 90 -12.55 6.89 12.97
C GLY A 90 -13.65 7.83 12.51
N VAL A 91 -14.44 7.36 11.54
CA VAL A 91 -15.56 8.10 10.98
C VAL A 91 -16.81 7.95 11.86
N GLY A 92 -17.51 9.07 12.11
CA GLY A 92 -18.86 9.03 12.67
C GLY A 92 -18.97 9.07 14.20
N GLU A 93 -17.99 9.62 14.91
CA GLU A 93 -18.11 9.79 16.37
C GLU A 93 -18.98 11.00 16.76
N SER A 94 -18.92 12.15 16.07
CA SER A 94 -19.93 13.24 16.13
C SER A 94 -19.70 14.30 15.04
N LEU A 95 -20.76 15.01 14.64
CA LEU A 95 -20.73 16.09 13.62
C LEU A 95 -19.75 17.23 13.94
N GLU A 96 -19.58 17.57 15.22
CA GLU A 96 -18.62 18.61 15.65
C GLU A 96 -17.18 18.12 15.51
N ARG A 97 -16.94 16.83 15.80
CA ARG A 97 -15.62 16.18 15.63
C ARG A 97 -15.25 16.05 14.16
N ASP A 98 -16.22 15.82 13.27
CA ASP A 98 -15.98 15.68 11.84
C ASP A 98 -15.33 16.94 11.23
N ARG A 99 -15.67 18.15 11.70
CA ARG A 99 -15.06 19.41 11.23
C ARG A 99 -13.60 19.54 11.63
N GLU A 100 -13.24 19.14 12.85
CA GLU A 100 -11.84 19.15 13.30
C GLU A 100 -11.00 18.13 12.52
N TYR A 101 -11.58 16.96 12.23
CA TYR A 101 -10.92 15.93 11.43
C TYR A 101 -10.72 16.33 9.97
N HIS A 102 -11.58 17.16 9.38
CA HIS A 102 -11.40 17.63 8.00
C HIS A 102 -10.06 18.34 7.78
N GLN A 103 -9.62 19.20 8.70
CA GLN A 103 -8.32 19.86 8.59
C GLN A 103 -7.17 18.87 8.79
N LEU A 104 -7.33 17.94 9.74
CA LEU A 104 -6.36 16.87 9.97
C LEU A 104 -6.16 16.01 8.71
N TYR A 105 -7.26 15.58 8.06
CA TYR A 105 -7.20 14.80 6.83
C TYR A 105 -6.49 15.58 5.71
N ARG A 106 -6.84 16.86 5.50
CA ARG A 106 -6.15 17.68 4.48
C ARG A 106 -4.64 17.74 4.66
N ASN A 107 -4.17 17.74 5.90
CA ASN A 107 -2.74 17.76 6.21
C ASN A 107 -2.08 16.39 6.01
N LEU A 108 -2.77 15.30 6.36
CA LEU A 108 -2.20 13.94 6.31
C LEU A 108 -2.27 13.31 4.92
N LEU A 109 -3.35 13.52 4.16
CA LEU A 109 -3.57 12.87 2.87
C LEU A 109 -2.41 12.99 1.87
N PRO A 110 -1.73 14.14 1.73
CA PRO A 110 -0.59 14.28 0.80
C PRO A 110 0.61 13.38 1.15
N GLU A 111 0.73 12.95 2.40
CA GLU A 111 1.80 12.07 2.86
C GLU A 111 1.48 10.58 2.59
N LEU A 112 0.20 10.23 2.41
CA LEU A 112 -0.23 8.84 2.30
C LEU A 112 -0.11 8.29 0.88
N ASP A 113 0.55 7.13 0.76
CA ASP A 113 0.62 6.38 -0.47
C ASP A 113 -0.68 5.64 -0.80
N LEU A 114 -1.41 5.19 0.22
CA LEU A 114 -2.67 4.46 0.12
C LEU A 114 -3.43 4.56 1.44
N ILE A 115 -4.75 4.51 1.39
CA ILE A 115 -5.63 4.28 2.55
C ILE A 115 -6.22 2.88 2.46
N ILE A 116 -6.01 2.07 3.50
CA ILE A 116 -6.76 0.83 3.73
C ILE A 116 -8.01 1.17 4.54
N TRP A 117 -9.17 1.09 3.92
CA TRP A 117 -10.46 1.36 4.56
C TRP A 117 -11.09 0.07 5.04
N VAL A 118 -11.08 -0.14 6.35
CA VAL A 118 -11.59 -1.36 6.99
C VAL A 118 -13.04 -1.17 7.42
N LEU A 119 -13.93 -1.89 6.77
CA LEU A 119 -15.35 -2.02 7.10
C LEU A 119 -15.59 -3.34 7.82
N LYS A 120 -16.66 -3.42 8.62
CA LYS A 120 -17.08 -4.70 9.22
C LYS A 120 -18.10 -5.41 8.34
N ALA A 121 -17.99 -6.73 8.25
CA ALA A 121 -18.95 -7.58 7.55
C ALA A 121 -20.36 -7.54 8.20
N ASP A 122 -20.43 -7.42 9.52
CA ASP A 122 -21.68 -7.41 10.30
C ASP A 122 -22.31 -6.00 10.48
N ASP A 123 -21.63 -4.94 10.02
CA ASP A 123 -22.13 -3.57 10.15
C ASP A 123 -23.41 -3.39 9.32
N ARG A 124 -24.48 -2.84 9.90
CA ARG A 124 -25.76 -2.67 9.19
C ARG A 124 -25.83 -1.43 8.30
N ALA A 125 -25.01 -0.42 8.56
CA ALA A 125 -25.06 0.86 7.86
C ALA A 125 -23.67 1.50 7.72
N TRP A 126 -23.45 2.12 6.56
CA TRP A 126 -22.21 2.79 6.18
C TRP A 126 -22.39 4.27 5.85
N SER A 127 -23.51 4.89 6.26
CA SER A 127 -23.83 6.27 5.87
C SER A 127 -22.74 7.28 6.26
N SER A 128 -22.21 7.18 7.48
CA SER A 128 -21.08 8.01 7.92
C SER A 128 -19.81 7.72 7.13
N ASP A 129 -19.49 6.44 6.88
CA ASP A 129 -18.33 6.02 6.08
C ASP A 129 -18.41 6.58 4.65
N GLU A 130 -19.58 6.50 4.01
CA GLU A 130 -19.85 7.00 2.67
C GLU A 130 -19.72 8.52 2.59
N GLN A 131 -20.27 9.25 3.57
CA GLN A 131 -20.11 10.70 3.66
C GLN A 131 -18.65 11.11 3.80
N CYS A 132 -17.89 10.40 4.64
CA CYS A 132 -16.47 10.69 4.81
C CYS A 132 -15.67 10.33 3.57
N TYR A 133 -15.94 9.20 2.92
CA TYR A 133 -15.30 8.83 1.67
C TYR A 133 -15.52 9.90 0.60
N ARG A 134 -16.76 10.37 0.41
CA ARG A 134 -17.07 11.47 -0.50
C ARG A 134 -16.35 12.76 -0.14
N PHE A 135 -16.26 13.09 1.15
CA PHE A 135 -15.49 14.24 1.60
C PHE A 135 -14.02 14.13 1.17
N LEU A 136 -13.36 12.99 1.40
CA LEU A 136 -11.95 12.81 1.05
C LEU A 136 -11.73 12.83 -0.46
N THR A 137 -12.62 12.24 -1.26
CA THR A 137 -12.46 12.21 -2.72
C THR A 137 -12.85 13.53 -3.39
N GLU A 138 -14.00 14.10 -3.03
CA GLU A 138 -14.58 15.25 -3.74
C GLU A 138 -14.07 16.58 -3.18
N GLN A 139 -13.85 16.69 -1.87
CA GLN A 139 -13.44 17.96 -1.23
C GLN A 139 -11.94 18.03 -0.95
N CYS A 140 -11.31 16.92 -0.58
CA CYS A 140 -9.85 16.87 -0.40
C CYS A 140 -9.09 16.47 -1.67
N GLY A 141 -9.79 15.97 -2.70
CA GLY A 141 -9.17 15.56 -3.97
C GLY A 141 -8.28 14.32 -3.85
N TYR A 142 -8.44 13.50 -2.81
CA TYR A 142 -7.67 12.26 -2.69
C TYR A 142 -8.20 11.24 -3.70
N HIS A 143 -7.30 10.73 -4.55
CA HIS A 143 -7.71 9.98 -5.73
C HIS A 143 -8.38 8.64 -5.36
N PRO A 144 -9.48 8.23 -6.01
CA PRO A 144 -10.15 6.95 -5.71
C PRO A 144 -9.26 5.72 -5.80
N SER A 145 -8.24 5.74 -6.68
CA SER A 145 -7.24 4.66 -6.80
C SER A 145 -6.28 4.56 -5.60
N ARG A 146 -6.36 5.49 -4.65
CA ARG A 146 -5.58 5.50 -3.41
C ARG A 146 -6.36 4.91 -2.23
N PHE A 147 -7.48 4.25 -2.48
CA PHE A 147 -8.28 3.57 -1.47
C PHE A 147 -8.38 2.08 -1.77
N LEU A 148 -8.05 1.25 -0.76
CA LEU A 148 -8.32 -0.18 -0.77
C LEU A 148 -9.36 -0.50 0.30
N PHE A 149 -10.54 -0.93 -0.12
CA PHE A 149 -11.62 -1.30 0.79
C PHE A 149 -11.49 -2.75 1.24
N VAL A 150 -11.58 -2.96 2.55
CA VAL A 150 -11.45 -4.27 3.18
C VAL A 150 -12.66 -4.51 4.08
N LEU A 151 -13.52 -5.45 3.70
CA LEU A 151 -14.60 -5.97 4.52
C LEU A 151 -14.05 -7.05 5.45
N ASN A 152 -13.70 -6.65 6.67
CA ASN A 152 -13.11 -7.51 7.68
C ASN A 152 -14.17 -8.14 8.59
N GLN A 153 -13.75 -9.09 9.43
CA GLN A 153 -14.61 -9.85 10.35
C GLN A 153 -15.65 -10.70 9.62
N ALA A 154 -15.25 -11.27 8.47
CA ALA A 154 -16.09 -12.17 7.69
C ALA A 154 -16.63 -13.35 8.51
N ASP A 155 -15.89 -13.78 9.55
CA ASP A 155 -16.29 -14.80 10.52
C ASP A 155 -17.58 -14.49 11.28
N LYS A 156 -17.94 -13.21 11.39
CA LYS A 156 -19.10 -12.74 12.14
C LYS A 156 -20.33 -12.50 11.27
N ILE A 157 -20.25 -12.75 9.97
CA ILE A 157 -21.38 -12.57 9.08
C ILE A 157 -22.50 -13.58 9.42
N GLU A 158 -23.74 -13.15 9.26
CA GLU A 158 -24.89 -14.05 9.38
C GLU A 158 -24.92 -15.08 8.24
N PRO A 159 -25.32 -16.33 8.51
CA PRO A 159 -25.82 -16.83 9.79
C PRO A 159 -24.72 -17.08 10.84
N CYS A 160 -24.97 -16.67 12.08
CA CYS A 160 -24.04 -16.86 13.20
C CYS A 160 -23.65 -18.34 13.42
N ARG A 161 -22.41 -18.57 13.87
CA ARG A 161 -21.85 -19.89 14.28
C ARG A 161 -21.83 -20.96 13.18
N GLN A 162 -21.85 -20.56 11.92
CA GLN A 162 -21.66 -21.46 10.78
C GLN A 162 -20.27 -21.40 10.17
N TRP A 163 -19.39 -20.57 10.73
CA TRP A 163 -18.01 -20.49 10.31
C TRP A 163 -17.30 -21.80 10.59
N ASP A 164 -16.54 -22.29 9.61
CA ASP A 164 -15.74 -23.49 9.76
C ASP A 164 -14.41 -23.13 10.41
N GLU A 165 -14.31 -23.32 11.73
CA GLU A 165 -13.10 -23.05 12.51
C GLU A 165 -11.94 -24.01 12.17
N GLN A 166 -12.22 -25.17 11.56
CA GLN A 166 -11.18 -26.13 11.20
C GLN A 166 -10.47 -25.74 9.90
N TYR A 167 -11.23 -25.25 8.91
CA TYR A 167 -10.71 -24.84 7.61
C TYR A 167 -10.63 -23.32 7.43
N HIS A 168 -11.02 -22.55 8.46
CA HIS A 168 -11.03 -21.10 8.49
C HIS A 168 -11.76 -20.46 7.31
N GLN A 169 -12.99 -20.92 7.04
CA GLN A 169 -13.77 -20.50 5.88
C GLN A 169 -15.27 -20.35 6.21
N PRO A 170 -16.01 -19.52 5.46
CA PRO A 170 -17.45 -19.37 5.64
C PRO A 170 -18.22 -20.63 5.20
N SER A 171 -19.39 -20.85 5.81
CA SER A 171 -20.39 -21.76 5.22
C SER A 171 -20.88 -21.24 3.86
N PRO A 172 -21.52 -22.09 3.02
CA PRO A 172 -22.14 -21.63 1.77
C PRO A 172 -23.12 -20.47 1.96
N GLU A 173 -23.90 -20.48 3.05
CA GLU A 173 -24.83 -19.41 3.38
C GLU A 173 -24.11 -18.13 3.80
N GLN A 174 -23.06 -18.23 4.63
CA GLN A 174 -22.23 -17.09 4.99
C GLN A 174 -21.51 -16.50 3.76
N ALA A 175 -21.01 -17.34 2.86
CA ALA A 175 -20.38 -16.90 1.62
C ALA A 175 -21.35 -16.09 0.75
N ALA A 176 -22.60 -16.53 0.61
CA ALA A 176 -23.64 -15.77 -0.09
C ALA A 176 -23.95 -14.42 0.61
N SER A 177 -24.01 -14.40 1.95
CA SER A 177 -24.17 -13.16 2.71
C SER A 177 -23.01 -12.19 2.50
N LEU A 178 -21.77 -12.69 2.49
CA LEU A 178 -20.57 -11.90 2.23
C LEU A 178 -20.56 -11.32 0.82
N GLU A 179 -20.96 -12.10 -0.19
CA GLU A 179 -21.06 -11.63 -1.57
C GLU A 179 -22.07 -10.48 -1.68
N LEU A 180 -23.27 -10.63 -1.11
CA LEU A 180 -24.26 -9.54 -1.06
C LEU A 180 -23.71 -8.31 -0.33
N LYS A 181 -22.96 -8.52 0.76
CA LYS A 181 -22.35 -7.44 1.53
C LYS A 181 -21.29 -6.70 0.72
N GLN A 182 -20.42 -7.43 0.04
CA GLN A 182 -19.38 -6.91 -0.84
C GLN A 182 -19.99 -6.10 -1.98
N GLN A 183 -21.05 -6.60 -2.63
CA GLN A 183 -21.79 -5.85 -3.66
C GLN A 183 -22.41 -4.55 -3.11
N GLY A 184 -22.90 -4.59 -1.87
CA GLY A 184 -23.35 -3.39 -1.16
C GLY A 184 -22.27 -2.33 -1.02
N VAL A 185 -21.05 -2.74 -0.61
CA VAL A 185 -19.88 -1.83 -0.53
C VAL A 185 -19.52 -1.29 -1.91
N ILE A 186 -19.46 -2.14 -2.94
CA ILE A 186 -19.15 -1.72 -4.32
C ILE A 186 -20.17 -0.67 -4.80
N THR A 187 -21.46 -0.89 -4.53
CA THR A 187 -22.52 0.03 -4.93
C THR A 187 -22.43 1.37 -4.20
N ALA A 188 -22.17 1.35 -2.90
CA ALA A 188 -22.13 2.55 -2.06
C ALA A 188 -20.89 3.41 -2.33
N PHE A 189 -19.71 2.78 -2.40
CA PHE A 189 -18.43 3.50 -2.48
C PHE A 189 -17.88 3.61 -3.90
N LYS A 190 -18.32 2.76 -4.84
CA LYS A 190 -17.79 2.69 -6.21
C LYS A 190 -16.25 2.68 -6.25
N PRO A 191 -15.61 1.76 -5.51
CA PRO A 191 -14.17 1.77 -5.34
C PRO A 191 -13.45 1.49 -6.66
N HIS A 192 -12.25 2.04 -6.81
CA HIS A 192 -11.40 1.79 -7.97
C HIS A 192 -10.84 0.36 -7.97
N HIS A 193 -10.44 -0.13 -6.78
CA HIS A 193 -9.90 -1.47 -6.59
C HIS A 193 -10.98 -2.44 -6.11
N PRO A 194 -10.81 -3.76 -6.34
CA PRO A 194 -11.71 -4.77 -5.78
C PRO A 194 -11.85 -4.63 -4.26
N VAL A 195 -13.08 -4.82 -3.75
CA VAL A 195 -13.33 -4.87 -2.30
C VAL A 195 -12.87 -6.23 -1.79
N MET A 196 -11.95 -6.24 -0.83
CA MET A 196 -11.44 -7.49 -0.26
C MET A 196 -12.29 -7.93 0.91
N VAL A 197 -12.74 -9.18 0.93
CA VAL A 197 -13.42 -9.78 2.09
C VAL A 197 -12.39 -10.59 2.86
N VAL A 198 -12.28 -10.39 4.18
CA VAL A 198 -11.26 -11.08 4.98
C VAL A 198 -11.75 -11.35 6.40
N SER A 199 -11.06 -12.26 7.08
CA SER A 199 -11.02 -12.26 8.54
C SER A 199 -9.58 -12.30 9.00
N ALA A 200 -9.15 -11.21 9.65
CA ALA A 200 -7.81 -11.11 10.21
C ALA A 200 -7.55 -12.14 11.33
N ILE A 201 -8.59 -12.54 12.06
CA ILE A 201 -8.47 -13.49 13.19
C ILE A 201 -8.41 -14.93 12.68
N GLU A 202 -9.20 -15.24 11.67
CA GLU A 202 -9.26 -16.58 11.05
C GLU A 202 -8.19 -16.78 9.96
N ASN A 203 -7.39 -15.76 9.64
CA ASN A 203 -6.48 -15.77 8.48
C ASN A 203 -7.17 -16.05 7.13
N TYR A 204 -8.46 -15.71 7.02
CA TYR A 204 -9.23 -15.92 5.80
C TYR A 204 -8.93 -14.83 4.76
N GLN A 205 -8.56 -15.27 3.55
CA GLN A 205 -8.31 -14.45 2.36
C GLN A 205 -7.23 -13.35 2.52
N LEU A 206 -6.32 -13.51 3.49
CA LEU A 206 -5.24 -12.54 3.73
C LEU A 206 -4.20 -12.54 2.62
N THR A 207 -3.98 -13.68 1.95
CA THR A 207 -3.07 -13.80 0.80
C THR A 207 -3.57 -12.99 -0.39
N GLU A 208 -4.86 -13.11 -0.72
CA GLU A 208 -5.48 -12.35 -1.80
C GLU A 208 -5.49 -10.84 -1.47
N LEU A 209 -5.70 -10.50 -0.20
CA LEU A 209 -5.60 -9.12 0.26
C LEU A 209 -4.19 -8.54 0.09
N THR A 210 -3.11 -9.28 0.41
CA THR A 210 -1.75 -8.75 0.22
C THR A 210 -1.40 -8.59 -1.25
N GLU A 211 -1.84 -9.50 -2.11
CA GLU A 211 -1.66 -9.37 -3.55
C GLU A 211 -2.36 -8.10 -4.08
N GLN A 212 -3.61 -7.87 -3.68
CA GLN A 212 -4.34 -6.66 -4.07
C GLN A 212 -3.77 -5.39 -3.43
N LEU A 213 -3.23 -5.46 -2.21
CA LEU A 213 -2.54 -4.34 -1.57
C LEU A 213 -1.34 -3.90 -2.41
N ILE A 214 -0.52 -4.84 -2.86
CA ILE A 214 0.66 -4.53 -3.69
C ILE A 214 0.25 -3.91 -5.03
N LEU A 215 -0.81 -4.42 -5.66
CA LEU A 215 -1.34 -3.86 -6.90
C LEU A 215 -1.97 -2.47 -6.72
N ALA A 216 -2.52 -2.17 -5.56
CA ALA A 216 -3.15 -0.88 -5.26
C ALA A 216 -2.13 0.23 -4.95
N LEU A 217 -0.92 -0.13 -4.54
CA LEU A 217 0.11 0.83 -4.16
C LEU A 217 0.69 1.57 -5.38
N PRO A 218 1.15 2.81 -5.20
CA PRO A 218 2.04 3.44 -6.17
C PRO A 218 3.29 2.59 -6.39
N ALA A 219 3.78 2.52 -7.62
CA ALA A 219 4.94 1.69 -7.98
C ALA A 219 6.19 1.94 -7.11
N LYS A 220 6.43 3.20 -6.69
CA LYS A 220 7.55 3.56 -5.80
C LYS A 220 7.44 2.99 -4.38
N ALA A 221 6.22 2.66 -3.94
CA ALA A 221 5.92 2.22 -2.58
C ALA A 221 5.88 0.68 -2.45
N SER A 222 5.53 -0.03 -3.53
CA SER A 222 5.22 -1.47 -3.48
C SER A 222 6.38 -2.34 -2.99
N SER A 223 7.62 -2.02 -3.37
CA SER A 223 8.81 -2.75 -2.91
C SER A 223 9.07 -2.61 -1.41
N GLY A 224 8.92 -1.39 -0.87
CA GLY A 224 9.10 -1.12 0.56
C GLY A 224 8.06 -1.82 1.44
N VAL A 225 6.82 -1.95 0.93
CA VAL A 225 5.73 -2.68 1.61
C VAL A 225 5.91 -4.19 1.48
N ALA A 226 6.16 -4.70 0.28
CA ALA A 226 6.26 -6.14 0.01
C ALA A 226 7.33 -6.84 0.86
N ARG A 227 8.48 -6.19 1.06
CA ARG A 227 9.56 -6.72 1.91
C ARG A 227 9.13 -6.93 3.36
N GLN A 228 8.24 -6.09 3.86
CA GLN A 228 7.83 -6.01 5.26
C GLN A 228 6.61 -6.86 5.62
N LEU A 229 5.95 -7.44 4.60
CA LEU A 229 4.89 -8.42 4.79
C LEU A 229 5.41 -9.66 5.51
N ASN A 230 4.53 -10.33 6.27
CA ASN A 230 4.78 -11.66 6.81
C ASN A 230 5.27 -12.60 5.70
N ASN A 231 6.27 -13.43 5.97
CA ASN A 231 6.82 -14.38 5.01
C ASN A 231 5.72 -15.27 4.38
N THR A 232 4.67 -15.57 5.15
CA THR A 232 3.48 -16.30 4.69
C THR A 232 2.79 -15.63 3.51
N TYR A 233 2.78 -14.29 3.46
CA TYR A 233 2.08 -13.49 2.45
C TYR A 233 3.00 -12.88 1.40
N ARG A 234 4.30 -13.18 1.45
CA ARG A 234 5.28 -12.82 0.40
C ARG A 234 5.20 -13.84 -0.74
N THR A 235 4.04 -13.92 -1.39
CA THR A 235 3.84 -14.85 -2.51
C THR A 235 4.70 -14.45 -3.70
N GLN A 236 4.89 -15.40 -4.62
CA GLN A 236 5.57 -15.12 -5.88
C GLN A 236 4.87 -14.00 -6.68
N SER A 237 3.53 -13.91 -6.56
CA SER A 237 2.72 -12.84 -7.18
C SER A 237 3.10 -11.48 -6.60
N VAL A 238 3.13 -11.34 -5.26
CA VAL A 238 3.58 -10.15 -4.54
C VAL A 238 4.99 -9.73 -4.96
N GLU A 239 5.96 -10.65 -4.92
CA GLU A 239 7.35 -10.32 -5.23
C GLU A 239 7.53 -9.94 -6.71
N ASN A 240 6.82 -10.61 -7.62
CA ASN A 240 6.87 -10.29 -9.04
C ASN A 240 6.25 -8.92 -9.33
N SER A 241 5.12 -8.59 -8.70
CA SER A 241 4.46 -7.29 -8.86
C SER A 241 5.38 -6.17 -8.37
N ALA A 242 5.89 -6.27 -7.14
CA ALA A 242 6.79 -5.28 -6.57
C ALA A 242 8.09 -5.13 -7.39
N ARG A 243 8.65 -6.23 -7.91
CA ARG A 243 9.82 -6.20 -8.79
C ARG A 243 9.53 -5.54 -10.14
N ASN A 244 8.33 -5.74 -10.69
CA ASN A 244 7.91 -5.11 -11.93
C ASN A 244 7.74 -3.60 -11.76
N ASP A 245 7.08 -3.18 -10.68
CA ASP A 245 6.91 -1.78 -10.30
C ASP A 245 8.26 -1.07 -10.10
N PHE A 246 9.19 -1.71 -9.40
CA PHE A 246 10.55 -1.19 -9.24
C PHE A 246 11.23 -0.98 -10.60
N GLY A 247 11.11 -1.96 -11.50
CA GLY A 247 11.62 -1.84 -12.86
C GLY A 247 10.98 -0.69 -13.64
N GLN A 248 9.68 -0.47 -13.47
CA GLN A 248 8.98 0.66 -14.08
C GLN A 248 9.48 1.99 -13.54
N CYS A 249 9.63 2.14 -12.22
CA CYS A 249 10.20 3.35 -11.63
C CYS A 249 11.64 3.61 -12.12
N VAL A 250 12.47 2.57 -12.27
CA VAL A 250 13.82 2.70 -12.84
C VAL A 250 13.75 3.18 -14.30
N SER A 251 12.80 2.66 -15.08
CA SER A 251 12.53 3.12 -16.45
C SER A 251 12.17 4.61 -16.47
N ASP A 252 11.27 5.04 -15.59
CA ASP A 252 10.81 6.44 -15.51
C ASP A 252 11.93 7.39 -15.05
N ILE A 253 12.80 6.94 -14.15
CA ILE A 253 14.01 7.68 -13.75
C ILE A 253 14.91 7.93 -14.96
N VAL A 254 15.15 6.90 -15.78
CA VAL A 254 15.98 7.04 -16.99
C VAL A 254 15.39 8.07 -17.95
N ASP A 255 14.08 7.99 -18.22
CA ASP A 255 13.40 8.94 -19.12
C ASP A 255 13.48 10.37 -18.58
N THR A 256 13.19 10.55 -17.29
CA THR A 256 13.25 11.86 -16.61
C THR A 256 14.64 12.49 -16.72
N ILE A 257 15.70 11.70 -16.57
CA ILE A 257 17.08 12.19 -16.66
C ILE A 257 17.45 12.56 -18.11
N ILE A 258 17.00 11.78 -19.09
CA ILE A 258 17.20 12.09 -20.53
C ILE A 258 16.57 13.45 -20.88
N ASP A 259 15.43 13.78 -20.28
CA ASP A 259 14.72 15.02 -20.55
C ASP A 259 15.35 16.23 -19.83
N ILE A 260 15.80 16.06 -18.58
CA ILE A 260 16.35 17.15 -17.76
C ILE A 260 17.80 17.48 -18.13
N ILE A 261 18.63 16.48 -18.42
CA ILE A 261 20.05 16.74 -18.71
C ILE A 261 20.22 17.17 -20.18
N PRO A 262 20.91 18.29 -20.45
CA PRO A 262 21.22 18.71 -21.81
C PRO A 262 22.29 17.79 -22.42
N LEU A 263 21.85 16.65 -22.94
CA LEU A 263 22.69 15.65 -23.59
C LEU A 263 22.61 15.79 -25.12
N PRO A 264 23.74 15.63 -25.84
CA PRO A 264 23.74 15.51 -27.30
C PRO A 264 22.75 14.44 -27.80
N PRO A 265 22.09 14.62 -28.96
CA PRO A 265 21.09 13.68 -29.48
C PRO A 265 21.58 12.23 -29.59
N LEU A 266 22.84 12.04 -30.00
CA LEU A 266 23.47 10.71 -30.09
C LEU A 266 23.54 10.01 -28.73
N ILE A 267 23.84 10.75 -27.67
CA ILE A 267 23.93 10.20 -26.31
C ILE A 267 22.53 9.86 -25.79
N LYS A 268 21.52 10.71 -26.03
CA LYS A 268 20.13 10.42 -25.68
C LYS A 268 19.64 9.12 -26.34
N HIS A 269 19.94 8.95 -27.63
CA HIS A 269 19.63 7.72 -28.35
C HIS A 269 20.34 6.51 -27.72
N THR A 270 21.64 6.60 -27.44
CA THR A 270 22.39 5.50 -26.81
C THR A 270 21.78 5.08 -25.47
N ILE A 271 21.42 6.03 -24.61
CA ILE A 271 20.79 5.75 -23.31
C ILE A 271 19.43 5.07 -23.52
N SER A 272 18.62 5.56 -24.47
CA SER A 272 17.34 4.96 -24.81
C SER A 272 17.49 3.51 -25.29
N THR A 273 18.49 3.22 -26.11
CA THR A 273 18.78 1.84 -26.58
C THR A 273 19.15 0.91 -25.43
N VAL A 274 19.89 1.38 -24.42
CA VAL A 274 20.32 0.54 -23.28
C VAL A 274 19.35 0.55 -22.10
N LYS A 275 18.29 1.35 -22.14
CA LYS A 275 17.28 1.49 -21.06
C LYS A 275 16.73 0.14 -20.60
N ASN A 276 16.32 -0.71 -21.54
CA ASN A 276 15.77 -2.04 -21.21
C ASN A 276 16.79 -2.93 -20.49
N SER A 277 18.08 -2.82 -20.84
CA SER A 277 19.15 -3.54 -20.16
C SER A 277 19.36 -3.02 -18.73
N ILE A 278 19.33 -1.69 -18.53
CA ILE A 278 19.41 -1.09 -17.19
C ILE A 278 18.25 -1.58 -16.31
N VAL A 279 17.02 -1.53 -16.83
CA VAL A 279 15.82 -2.00 -16.12
C VAL A 279 15.91 -3.49 -15.81
N SER A 280 16.32 -4.32 -16.77
CA SER A 280 16.45 -5.77 -16.57
C SER A 280 17.46 -6.10 -15.46
N VAL A 281 18.60 -5.42 -15.43
CA VAL A 281 19.61 -5.66 -14.39
C VAL A 281 19.15 -5.09 -13.04
N ALA A 282 18.48 -3.94 -13.00
CA ALA A 282 17.91 -3.42 -11.77
C ALA A 282 16.88 -4.40 -11.17
N LYS A 283 15.98 -4.95 -12.00
CA LYS A 283 15.01 -5.98 -11.56
C LYS A 283 15.69 -7.23 -11.02
N SER A 284 16.82 -7.66 -11.60
CA SER A 284 17.54 -8.84 -11.10
C SER A 284 18.20 -8.61 -9.75
N LEU A 285 18.51 -7.36 -9.40
CA LEU A 285 19.06 -6.96 -8.11
C LEU A 285 17.99 -6.69 -7.05
N TRP A 286 16.70 -6.70 -7.41
CA TRP A 286 15.60 -6.33 -6.52
C TRP A 286 15.63 -7.08 -5.17
N SER A 287 15.85 -8.39 -5.17
CA SER A 287 15.89 -9.21 -3.95
C SER A 287 17.12 -8.98 -3.06
N LEU A 288 18.13 -8.26 -3.55
CA LEU A 288 19.27 -7.82 -2.75
C LEU A 288 19.02 -6.45 -2.12
N LEU A 289 18.19 -5.63 -2.77
CA LEU A 289 17.84 -4.27 -2.34
C LEU A 289 16.67 -4.29 -1.36
N PHE A 290 15.69 -5.14 -1.64
CA PHE A 290 14.46 -5.36 -0.88
C PHE A 290 14.29 -6.83 -0.50
#